data_AF-A0AAX4HTG8-F1
#
_entry.id   AF-A0AAX4HTG8-F1
#
_cell.length_a   1.000
_cell.length_b   1.000
_cell.length_c   1.000
_cell.angle_alpha   90.00
_cell.angle_beta   90.00
_cell.angle_gamma   90.00
#
_symmetry.space_group_name_H-M   'P 1'
#
loop_
_entity.id
_entity.type
_entity.pdbx_description
1 polymer ?
#
loop_
_entity_poly.entity_id
_entity_poly.type
_entity_poly.pdbx_seq_one_letter_code
_entity_poly.pdbx_strand_id
1 'polypeptide(L)'
;MEQLDKEIIEAFQSEANELLKELKVVVEQIEDSGDVFPKTLLEEFANKTDRLMGTAKTFEAMCPGHKVFFQIGKFCELCKATGYKASTLNHLQLIPIFSAFWADTLDMLEELCNNIETAEKVEEVTRSFAPMLQKRLIWLAQQIVSLTKGANADQAIINVDGLLKKMGIDV
;
A
#
# COMPACT_ATOMS: atom_id res chain seq x y z
N MET A 1 -5.05 -1.10 27.47
CA MET A 1 -4.11 -1.49 26.40
C MET A 1 -2.78 -1.71 27.06
N GLU A 2 -2.15 -2.87 26.85
CA GLU A 2 -0.75 -3.06 27.26
C GLU A 2 0.09 -2.07 26.47
N GLN A 3 0.91 -1.31 27.20
CA GLN A 3 1.89 -0.41 26.63
C GLN A 3 2.92 -1.29 25.92
N LEU A 4 3.03 -1.16 24.60
CA LEU A 4 4.04 -1.87 23.81
C LEU A 4 5.43 -1.53 24.38
N ASP A 5 6.31 -2.53 24.42
CA ASP A 5 7.70 -2.29 24.78
C ASP A 5 8.29 -1.28 23.81
N LYS A 6 8.89 -0.23 24.37
CA LYS A 6 9.50 0.85 23.61
C LYS A 6 10.58 0.32 22.67
N GLU A 7 11.33 -0.71 23.08
CA GLU A 7 12.36 -1.31 22.22
C GLU A 7 11.75 -2.01 20.99
N ILE A 8 10.57 -2.64 21.14
CA ILE A 8 9.84 -3.27 20.04
C ILE A 8 9.33 -2.19 19.08
N ILE A 9 8.79 -1.09 19.60
CA ILE A 9 8.30 0.04 18.80
C ILE A 9 9.44 0.64 17.99
N GLU A 10 10.55 0.99 18.63
CA GLU A 10 11.70 1.62 17.99
C GLU A 10 12.32 0.72 16.92
N ALA A 11 12.43 -0.59 17.20
CA ALA A 11 12.90 -1.56 16.22
C ALA A 11 12.00 -1.63 14.99
N PHE A 12 10.67 -1.72 15.18
CA PHE A 12 9.72 -1.72 14.07
C PHE A 12 9.80 -0.42 13.26
N GLN A 13 9.75 0.72 13.93
CA GLN A 13 9.77 2.04 13.29
C GLN A 13 11.04 2.23 12.46
N SER A 14 12.20 1.83 12.99
CA SER A 14 13.46 1.91 12.27
C SER A 14 13.41 1.12 10.97
N GLU A 15 13.01 -0.16 11.03
CA GLU A 15 12.96 -1.03 9.85
C GLU A 15 11.88 -0.58 8.85
N ALA A 16 10.69 -0.25 9.35
CA ALA A 16 9.57 0.17 8.51
C ALA A 16 9.86 1.49 7.80
N ASN A 17 10.46 2.48 8.47
CA ASN A 17 10.77 3.77 7.88
C ASN A 17 11.91 3.67 6.85
N GLU A 18 12.88 2.79 7.05
CA GLU A 18 13.90 2.50 6.03
C GLU A 18 13.25 1.91 4.76
N LEU A 19 12.40 0.90 4.92
CA LEU A 19 11.66 0.29 3.80
C LEU A 19 10.72 1.28 3.10
N LEU A 20 10.03 2.14 3.85
CA LEU A 20 9.15 3.16 3.30
C LEU A 20 9.92 4.20 2.49
N LYS A 21 11.07 4.66 2.99
CA LYS A 21 11.95 5.56 2.25
C LYS A 21 12.40 4.94 0.94
N GLU A 22 12.83 3.68 0.96
CA GLU A 22 13.19 2.96 -0.26
C GLU A 22 12.01 2.81 -1.23
N LEU A 23 10.82 2.47 -0.71
CA LEU A 23 9.60 2.34 -1.52
C LEU A 23 9.22 3.65 -2.20
N LYS A 24 9.31 4.79 -1.51
CA LYS A 24 9.02 6.11 -2.08
C LYS A 24 9.98 6.43 -3.24
N VAL A 25 11.27 6.17 -3.07
CA VAL A 25 12.27 6.32 -4.15
C VAL A 25 11.92 5.44 -5.36
N VAL A 26 11.50 4.19 -5.14
CA VAL A 26 11.08 3.32 -6.25
C VAL A 26 9.83 3.87 -6.96
N VAL A 27 8.84 4.40 -6.21
CA VAL A 27 7.64 5.02 -6.80
C VAL A 27 7.99 6.24 -7.64
N GLU A 28 8.88 7.11 -7.16
CA GLU A 28 9.40 8.26 -7.90
C GLU A 28 10.08 7.80 -9.20
N GLN A 29 10.94 6.79 -9.15
CA GLN A 29 11.60 6.23 -10.34
C GLN A 29 10.62 5.59 -11.33
N ILE A 30 9.54 4.97 -10.84
CA ILE A 30 8.47 4.43 -11.70
C ILE A 30 7.76 5.57 -12.42
N GLU A 31 7.44 6.66 -11.71
CA GLU A 31 6.81 7.85 -12.30
C GLU A 31 7.73 8.51 -13.35
N ASP A 32 9.03 8.59 -13.07
CA ASP A 32 10.04 9.19 -13.95
C ASP A 32 10.48 8.29 -15.13
N SER A 33 9.89 7.10 -15.28
CA SER A 33 10.27 6.13 -16.32
C SER A 33 9.96 6.58 -17.77
N GLY A 34 9.20 7.67 -17.93
CA GLY A 34 8.92 8.29 -19.22
C GLY A 34 8.19 7.36 -20.19
N ASP A 35 8.78 7.11 -21.35
CA ASP A 35 8.17 6.33 -22.43
C ASP A 35 8.45 4.81 -22.36
N VAL A 36 9.12 4.33 -21.30
CA VAL A 36 9.51 2.93 -21.14
C VAL A 36 8.75 2.30 -20.00
N PHE A 37 8.13 1.14 -20.24
CA PHE A 37 7.41 0.43 -19.18
C PHE A 37 8.36 -0.07 -18.08
N PRO A 38 8.20 0.34 -16.81
CA PRO A 38 9.20 0.16 -15.76
C PRO A 38 9.12 -1.21 -15.07
N LYS A 39 9.22 -2.30 -15.84
CA LYS A 39 9.00 -3.66 -15.33
C LYS A 39 9.87 -4.01 -14.11
N THR A 40 11.18 -3.72 -14.17
CA THR A 40 12.11 -4.04 -13.08
C THR A 40 11.80 -3.24 -11.81
N LEU A 41 11.39 -1.98 -11.95
CA LEU A 41 11.03 -1.14 -10.81
C LEU A 41 9.71 -1.60 -10.17
N LEU A 42 8.74 -2.09 -10.98
CA LEU A 42 7.51 -2.68 -10.46
C LEU A 42 7.77 -3.98 -9.68
N GLU A 43 8.71 -4.81 -10.14
CA GLU A 43 9.17 -5.99 -9.42
C GLU A 43 9.86 -5.60 -8.10
N GLU A 44 10.70 -4.57 -8.13
CA GLU A 44 11.35 -4.04 -6.93
C GLU A 44 10.35 -3.49 -5.92
N PHE A 45 9.36 -2.71 -6.38
CA PHE A 45 8.27 -2.19 -5.56
C PHE A 45 7.51 -3.34 -4.87
N ALA A 46 7.14 -4.39 -5.62
CA ALA A 46 6.44 -5.54 -5.07
C ALA A 46 7.27 -6.29 -4.01
N ASN A 47 8.57 -6.47 -4.26
CA ASN A 47 9.48 -7.13 -3.32
C ASN A 47 9.66 -6.33 -2.03
N LYS A 48 9.86 -5.01 -2.12
CA LYS A 48 9.99 -4.15 -0.93
C LYS A 48 8.68 -4.05 -0.14
N THR A 49 7.55 -3.98 -0.84
CA THR A 49 6.22 -4.02 -0.20
C THR A 49 6.01 -5.34 0.55
N ASP A 50 6.45 -6.46 -0.02
CA ASP A 50 6.37 -7.77 0.62
C ASP A 50 7.24 -7.85 1.89
N ARG A 51 8.44 -7.24 1.86
CA ARG A 51 9.30 -7.13 3.05
C ARG A 51 8.61 -6.34 4.16
N LEU A 52 8.06 -5.15 3.86
CA LEU A 52 7.34 -4.34 4.85
C LEU A 52 6.12 -5.07 5.43
N MET A 53 5.37 -5.78 4.58
CA MET A 53 4.28 -6.66 5.02
C MET A 53 4.79 -7.77 5.95
N GLY A 54 5.92 -8.40 5.62
CA GLY A 54 6.55 -9.44 6.42
C GLY A 54 6.99 -8.92 7.79
N THR A 55 7.62 -7.75 7.83
CA THR A 55 7.96 -7.04 9.08
C THR A 55 6.70 -6.81 9.91
N ALA A 56 5.66 -6.21 9.35
CA ALA A 56 4.39 -5.99 10.07
C ALA A 56 3.78 -7.28 10.63
N LYS A 57 3.78 -8.39 9.89
CA LYS A 57 3.28 -9.70 10.35
C LYS A 57 4.12 -10.30 11.48
N THR A 58 5.44 -10.13 11.42
CA THR A 58 6.34 -10.58 12.51
C THR A 58 6.00 -9.85 13.81
N PHE A 59 5.84 -8.53 13.76
CA PHE A 59 5.52 -7.72 14.93
C PHE A 59 4.07 -7.94 15.42
N GLU A 60 3.12 -8.18 14.52
CA GLU A 60 1.77 -8.62 14.88
C GLU A 60 1.79 -9.93 15.68
N ALA A 61 2.64 -10.89 15.31
CA ALA A 61 2.80 -12.15 16.02
C ALA A 61 3.49 -11.98 17.38
N MET A 62 4.41 -11.01 17.52
CA MET A 62 5.06 -10.66 18.78
C MET A 62 4.15 -9.88 19.73
N CYS A 63 3.21 -9.11 19.19
CA CYS A 63 2.28 -8.29 19.93
C CYS A 63 0.82 -8.57 19.54
N PRO A 64 0.29 -9.77 19.85
CA PRO A 64 -1.06 -10.16 19.43
C PRO A 64 -2.12 -9.19 19.93
N GLY A 65 -3.03 -8.79 19.03
CA GLY A 65 -4.13 -7.86 19.36
C GLY A 65 -3.79 -6.39 19.16
N HIS A 66 -2.54 -6.05 18.79
CA HIS A 66 -2.20 -4.69 18.42
C HIS A 66 -2.60 -4.39 16.96
N LYS A 67 -3.70 -3.65 16.79
CA LYS A 67 -4.39 -3.48 15.49
C LYS A 67 -3.55 -2.80 14.41
N VAL A 68 -2.55 -2.00 14.78
CA VAL A 68 -1.76 -1.23 13.81
C VAL A 68 -0.92 -2.12 12.89
N PHE A 69 -0.33 -3.20 13.40
CA PHE A 69 0.54 -4.08 12.62
C PHE A 69 -0.30 -4.85 11.60
N PHE A 70 -1.49 -5.28 12.03
CA PHE A 70 -2.50 -5.82 11.14
C PHE A 70 -2.87 -4.83 10.03
N GLN A 71 -3.16 -3.57 10.37
CA GLN A 71 -3.53 -2.53 9.40
C GLN A 71 -2.41 -2.24 8.40
N ILE A 72 -1.18 -2.04 8.87
CA ILE A 72 0.01 -1.86 8.02
C ILE A 72 0.15 -3.05 7.07
N GLY A 73 0.01 -4.28 7.58
CA GLY A 73 0.01 -5.50 6.77
C GLY A 73 -1.07 -5.48 5.68
N LYS A 74 -2.28 -5.01 5.99
CA LYS A 74 -3.38 -4.87 5.01
C LYS A 74 -3.13 -3.83 3.92
N PHE A 75 -2.53 -2.69 4.28
CA PHE A 75 -2.15 -1.70 3.28
C PHE A 75 -1.00 -2.19 2.39
N CYS A 76 -0.04 -2.93 2.94
CA CYS A 76 0.99 -3.57 2.13
C CYS A 76 0.41 -4.63 1.18
N GLU A 77 -0.57 -5.43 1.65
CA GLU A 77 -1.30 -6.38 0.79
C GLU A 77 -1.99 -5.67 -0.40
N LEU A 78 -2.54 -4.47 -0.19
CA LEU A 78 -3.13 -3.65 -1.24
C LEU A 78 -2.08 -3.13 -2.24
N CYS A 79 -0.98 -2.55 -1.75
CA CYS A 79 0.13 -2.08 -2.59
C CYS A 79 0.68 -3.23 -3.44
N LYS A 80 0.86 -4.41 -2.85
CA LYS A 80 1.31 -5.61 -3.57
C LYS A 80 0.30 -6.03 -4.64
N ALA A 81 -1.00 -6.10 -4.30
CA ALA A 81 -2.04 -6.50 -5.26
C ALA A 81 -2.16 -5.52 -6.45
N THR A 82 -2.07 -4.23 -6.19
CA THR A 82 -2.11 -3.20 -7.23
C THR A 82 -0.81 -3.15 -8.03
N GLY A 83 0.35 -3.41 -7.42
CA GLY A 83 1.63 -3.61 -8.09
C GLY A 83 1.60 -4.75 -9.11
N TYR A 84 1.13 -5.93 -8.72
CA TYR A 84 0.95 -7.05 -9.64
C TYR A 84 -0.02 -6.72 -10.77
N LYS A 85 -1.09 -5.97 -10.47
CA LYS A 85 -2.04 -5.55 -11.48
C LYS A 85 -1.40 -4.62 -12.50
N ALA A 86 -0.63 -3.62 -12.07
CA ALA A 86 0.12 -2.73 -12.94
C ALA A 86 1.07 -3.52 -13.87
N SER A 87 1.85 -4.44 -13.31
CA SER A 87 2.76 -5.32 -14.08
C SER A 87 2.03 -6.19 -15.09
N THR A 88 0.85 -6.71 -14.74
CA THR A 88 0.03 -7.58 -15.60
C THR A 88 -0.60 -6.80 -16.75
N LEU A 89 -1.12 -5.60 -16.47
CA LEU A 89 -1.76 -4.75 -17.47
C LEU A 89 -0.76 -4.25 -18.51
N ASN A 90 0.52 -4.11 -18.13
CA ASN A 90 1.62 -3.72 -19.02
C ASN A 90 1.27 -2.49 -19.89
N HIS A 91 0.65 -1.49 -19.27
CA HIS A 91 0.08 -0.33 -19.97
C HIS A 91 0.71 0.96 -19.47
N LEU A 92 1.57 1.55 -20.30
CA LEU A 92 2.39 2.70 -19.92
C LEU A 92 1.58 3.89 -19.38
N GLN A 93 0.45 4.24 -20.01
CA GLN A 93 -0.37 5.37 -19.56
C GLN A 93 -1.01 5.18 -18.17
N LEU A 94 -1.02 3.94 -17.65
CA LEU A 94 -1.51 3.66 -16.29
C LEU A 94 -0.41 3.85 -15.23
N ILE A 95 0.87 3.90 -15.63
CA ILE A 95 1.98 3.99 -14.68
C ILE A 95 1.87 5.21 -13.77
N PRO A 96 1.66 6.45 -14.27
CA PRO A 96 1.51 7.62 -13.38
C PRO A 96 0.30 7.51 -12.45
N ILE A 97 -0.76 6.82 -12.88
CA ILE A 97 -2.00 6.63 -12.11
C ILE A 97 -1.76 5.67 -10.95
N PHE A 98 -1.04 4.57 -11.20
CA PHE A 98 -0.63 3.64 -10.16
C PHE A 98 0.39 4.28 -9.21
N SER A 99 1.39 5.01 -9.72
CA SER A 99 2.38 5.71 -8.89
C SER A 99 1.73 6.71 -7.95
N ALA A 100 0.81 7.54 -8.43
CA ALA A 100 0.08 8.49 -7.58
C ALA A 100 -0.72 7.79 -6.47
N PHE A 101 -1.34 6.65 -6.78
CA PHE A 101 -2.04 5.84 -5.77
C PHE A 101 -1.08 5.27 -4.72
N TRP A 102 0.09 4.78 -5.13
CA TRP A 102 1.09 4.24 -4.20
C TRP A 102 1.73 5.33 -3.35
N ALA A 103 2.03 6.50 -3.91
CA ALA A 103 2.56 7.65 -3.16
C ALA A 103 1.61 8.03 -2.00
N ASP A 104 0.32 8.25 -2.30
CA ASP A 104 -0.71 8.55 -1.28
C ASP A 104 -0.80 7.44 -0.21
N THR A 105 -0.63 6.17 -0.61
CA THR A 105 -0.70 5.03 0.30
C THR A 105 0.55 4.90 1.18
N LEU A 106 1.74 5.18 0.63
CA LEU A 106 3.01 5.13 1.37
C LEU A 106 3.12 6.27 2.38
N ASP A 107 2.60 7.45 2.07
CA ASP A 107 2.54 8.58 3.02
C ASP A 107 1.68 8.23 4.25
N MET A 108 0.55 7.55 4.03
CA MET A 108 -0.26 7.07 5.15
C MET A 108 0.42 5.95 5.93
N LEU A 109 1.10 5.02 5.25
CA LEU A 109 1.84 3.96 5.93
C LEU A 109 2.93 4.56 6.84
N GLU A 110 3.63 5.59 6.37
CA GLU A 110 4.59 6.34 7.17
C GLU A 110 3.95 7.00 8.40
N GLU A 111 2.80 7.66 8.22
CA GLU A 111 2.05 8.24 9.34
C GLU A 111 1.64 7.17 10.36
N LEU A 112 1.18 5.99 9.92
CA LEU A 112 0.85 4.88 10.83
C LEU A 112 2.07 4.34 11.58
N CYS A 113 3.19 4.15 10.89
CA CYS A 113 4.44 3.68 11.49
C CYS A 113 4.93 4.67 12.56
N ASN A 114 4.87 5.97 12.28
CA ASN A 114 5.36 7.01 13.20
C ASN A 114 4.46 7.19 14.44
N ASN A 115 3.19 6.80 14.38
CA ASN A 115 2.23 7.00 15.47
C ASN A 115 1.83 5.69 16.19
N ILE A 116 2.63 4.63 16.00
CA ILE A 116 2.30 3.27 16.43
C ILE A 116 2.08 3.09 17.94
N GLU A 117 2.71 3.96 18.74
CA GLU A 117 2.62 4.00 20.20
C GLU A 117 1.28 4.51 20.73
N THR A 118 0.52 5.22 19.91
CA THR A 118 -0.74 5.86 20.31
C THR A 118 -1.91 5.23 19.56
N ALA A 119 -2.56 4.25 20.19
CA ALA A 119 -3.68 3.54 19.58
C ALA A 119 -4.83 4.47 19.12
N GLU A 120 -5.11 5.54 19.86
CA GLU A 120 -6.10 6.56 19.48
C GLU A 120 -5.71 7.25 18.17
N LYS A 121 -4.41 7.53 17.99
CA LYS A 121 -3.88 8.16 16.79
C LYS A 121 -3.90 7.22 15.60
N VAL A 122 -3.56 5.95 15.79
CA VAL A 122 -3.71 4.90 14.78
C VAL A 122 -5.16 4.79 14.31
N GLU A 123 -6.12 4.76 15.25
CA GLU A 123 -7.55 4.71 14.91
C GLU A 123 -8.01 5.99 14.18
N GLU A 124 -7.53 7.17 14.60
CA GLU A 124 -7.81 8.45 13.93
C GLU A 124 -7.28 8.48 12.49
N VAL A 125 -6.01 8.11 12.29
CA VAL A 125 -5.35 8.07 10.97
C VAL A 125 -6.08 7.09 10.07
N THR A 126 -6.36 5.88 10.55
CA THR A 126 -7.09 4.86 9.78
C THR A 126 -8.49 5.33 9.39
N ARG A 127 -9.23 5.93 10.33
CA ARG A 127 -10.60 6.43 10.07
C ARG A 127 -10.61 7.58 9.07
N SER A 128 -9.61 8.45 9.13
CA SER A 128 -9.48 9.60 8.22
C SER A 128 -9.04 9.17 6.83
N PHE A 129 -8.18 8.17 6.75
CA PHE A 129 -7.61 7.71 5.49
C PHE A 129 -8.47 6.71 4.73
N ALA A 130 -9.17 5.80 5.42
CA ALA A 130 -9.96 4.75 4.76
C ALA A 130 -10.94 5.30 3.69
N PRO A 131 -11.71 6.39 3.93
CA PRO A 131 -12.56 6.97 2.89
C PRO A 131 -11.77 7.57 1.72
N MET A 132 -10.60 8.14 1.98
CA MET A 132 -9.74 8.70 0.93
C MET A 132 -9.17 7.57 0.07
N LEU A 133 -8.63 6.53 0.69
CA LEU A 133 -8.12 5.35 0.00
C LEU A 133 -9.19 4.65 -0.83
N GLN A 134 -10.40 4.50 -0.29
CA GLN A 134 -11.53 3.96 -1.02
C GLN A 134 -11.81 4.77 -2.28
N LYS A 135 -11.90 6.11 -2.17
CA LYS A 135 -12.10 6.99 -3.34
C LYS A 135 -10.97 6.86 -4.35
N ARG A 136 -9.71 6.81 -3.89
CA ARG A 136 -8.54 6.64 -4.76
C ARG A 136 -8.51 5.29 -5.47
N LEU A 137 -8.88 4.22 -4.77
CA LEU A 137 -8.95 2.87 -5.33
C LEU A 137 -10.08 2.73 -6.36
N ILE A 138 -11.25 3.33 -6.08
CA ILE A 138 -12.36 3.42 -7.05
C ILE A 138 -11.91 4.21 -8.27
N TRP A 139 -11.27 5.36 -8.07
CA TRP A 139 -10.75 6.19 -9.16
C TRP A 139 -9.73 5.43 -10.00
N LEU A 140 -8.76 4.74 -9.37
CA LEU A 140 -7.78 3.88 -10.06
C LEU A 140 -8.48 2.81 -10.91
N ALA A 141 -9.48 2.11 -10.36
CA ALA A 141 -10.25 1.11 -11.10
C ALA A 141 -10.98 1.71 -12.31
N GLN A 142 -11.56 2.90 -12.17
CA GLN A 142 -12.20 3.62 -13.28
C GLN A 142 -11.20 4.01 -14.37
N GLN A 143 -10.01 4.49 -14.00
CA GLN A 143 -8.96 4.85 -14.95
C GLN A 143 -8.47 3.63 -15.74
N ILE A 144 -8.27 2.49 -15.06
CA ILE A 144 -7.91 1.23 -15.72
C ILE A 144 -8.96 0.88 -16.77
N VAL A 145 -10.25 0.79 -16.38
CA VAL A 145 -11.33 0.45 -17.32
C VAL A 145 -11.40 1.44 -18.48
N SER A 146 -11.20 2.73 -18.23
CA SER A 146 -11.25 3.76 -19.27
C SER A 146 -10.14 3.61 -20.30
N LEU A 147 -8.91 3.34 -19.85
CA LEU A 147 -7.72 3.30 -20.70
C LEU A 147 -7.49 1.94 -21.36
N THR A 148 -8.04 0.85 -20.82
CA THR A 148 -7.86 -0.51 -21.38
C THR A 148 -9.03 -0.99 -22.25
N LYS A 149 -9.99 -0.12 -22.61
CA LYS A 149 -11.14 -0.51 -23.44
C LYS A 149 -10.70 -1.17 -24.75
N GLY A 150 -11.15 -2.40 -24.99
CA GLY A 150 -10.99 -3.12 -26.26
C GLY A 150 -9.91 -4.22 -26.30
N ALA A 151 -8.82 -4.10 -25.54
CA ALA A 151 -7.70 -5.05 -25.62
C ALA A 151 -7.65 -6.08 -24.48
N ASN A 152 -8.17 -5.76 -23.28
CA ASN A 152 -7.97 -6.58 -22.07
C ASN A 152 -9.10 -6.40 -21.03
N ALA A 153 -10.37 -6.31 -21.47
CA ALA A 153 -11.50 -5.95 -20.61
C ALA A 153 -11.63 -6.84 -19.35
N ASP A 154 -11.41 -8.15 -19.47
CA ASP A 154 -11.49 -9.08 -18.33
C ASP A 154 -10.32 -8.90 -17.34
N GLN A 155 -9.14 -8.54 -17.85
CA GLN A 155 -7.97 -8.22 -17.03
C GLN A 155 -8.02 -6.81 -16.46
N ALA A 156 -8.92 -5.94 -16.92
CA ALA A 156 -9.08 -4.57 -16.44
C ALA A 156 -9.85 -4.48 -15.12
N ILE A 157 -10.63 -5.52 -14.80
CA ILE A 157 -11.49 -5.52 -13.62
C ILE A 157 -10.62 -5.65 -12.36
N ILE A 158 -10.73 -4.69 -11.45
CA ILE A 158 -10.26 -4.78 -10.07
C ILE A 158 -11.49 -5.03 -9.19
N ASN A 159 -11.47 -6.11 -8.39
CA ASN A 159 -12.48 -6.33 -7.38
C ASN A 159 -12.24 -5.40 -6.17
N VAL A 160 -12.60 -4.14 -6.32
CA VAL A 160 -12.41 -3.08 -5.32
C VAL A 160 -13.10 -3.45 -4.01
N ASP A 161 -14.35 -3.90 -4.06
CA ASP A 161 -15.11 -4.30 -2.86
C ASP A 161 -14.45 -5.46 -2.11
N GLY A 162 -13.93 -6.45 -2.85
CA GLY A 162 -13.21 -7.57 -2.28
C GLY A 162 -11.88 -7.15 -1.63
N LEU A 163 -11.19 -6.16 -2.18
CA LEU A 163 -9.98 -5.59 -1.58
C LEU A 163 -10.32 -4.79 -0.32
N LEU A 164 -11.31 -3.90 -0.37
CA LEU A 164 -11.73 -3.07 0.76
C LEU A 164 -12.23 -3.90 1.94
N LYS A 165 -13.05 -4.93 1.67
CA LYS A 165 -13.51 -5.88 2.70
C LYS A 165 -12.36 -6.61 3.38
N LYS A 166 -11.33 -7.02 2.63
CA LYS A 166 -10.13 -7.65 3.21
C LYS A 166 -9.34 -6.73 4.14
N MET A 167 -9.48 -5.42 3.97
CA MET A 167 -8.85 -4.40 4.81
C MET A 167 -9.73 -4.00 6.01
N GLY A 168 -10.92 -4.59 6.17
CA GLY A 168 -11.86 -4.21 7.23
C GLY A 168 -12.52 -2.86 7.00
N ILE A 169 -12.55 -2.38 5.75
CA ILE A 169 -13.26 -1.17 5.34
C ILE A 169 -14.65 -1.61 4.84
N ASP A 170 -15.69 -1.25 5.59
CA ASP A 170 -17.08 -1.49 5.17
C ASP A 170 -17.41 -0.61 3.96
N VAL A 171 -17.98 -1.24 2.93
CA VAL A 171 -18.37 -0.66 1.63
C VAL A 171 -19.87 -0.75 1.45
#